data_AF-A0A6G8DF55-F1
#
_entry.id   AF-A0A6G8DF55-F1
#
_cell.length_a   1.000
_cell.length_b   1.000
_cell.length_c   1.000
_cell.angle_alpha   90.00
_cell.angle_beta   90.00
_cell.angle_gamma   90.00
#
_symmetry.space_group_name_H-M   'P 1'
#
loop_
_entity.id
_entity.type
_entity.pdbx_description
1 polymer ?
#
loop_
_entity_poly.entity_id
_entity_poly.type
_entity_poly.pdbx_seq_one_letter_code
_entity_poly.pdbx_strand_id
1 'polypeptide(L)'
;MKRISIILAFAISYFSSITTANSQTTIEMDIDDFVRLAFIEGVPYEDAAKYDQTYLPILINMLKDPNEIDHWGNIVAVMGIIGDESSLDEMIAFIEGKPSLEYTETYDRAKTSAIVSIGYLINKSNSDRAVKYLEKMSFPENWEAKKIPGLTKRQKTYANRNRKFSRYAVIGLGLAGNEKSELALKRIKSIKFKDKAYQDEIDGVVDSTISENKKIRKLGLKKYYEEESM
;
A
#
# COMPACT_ATOMS: atom_id res chain seq x y z
N MET A 1 22.44 13.19 -12.22
CA MET A 1 21.40 12.17 -11.98
C MET A 1 20.61 12.59 -10.75
N LYS A 2 19.37 13.10 -10.89
CA LYS A 2 18.51 13.42 -9.75
C LYS A 2 18.07 12.10 -9.12
N ARG A 3 18.38 11.87 -7.84
CA ARG A 3 17.77 10.79 -7.08
C ARG A 3 16.27 11.06 -7.05
N ILE A 4 15.47 10.19 -7.66
CA ILE A 4 14.03 10.14 -7.38
C ILE A 4 13.93 9.50 -6.00
N SER A 5 14.12 10.30 -4.97
CA SER A 5 13.71 9.89 -3.63
C SER A 5 12.18 9.80 -3.69
N ILE A 6 11.62 8.66 -3.31
CA ILE A 6 10.18 8.53 -3.05
C ILE A 6 9.95 9.27 -1.73
N ILE A 7 9.95 10.60 -1.80
CA ILE A 7 9.64 11.49 -0.68
C ILE A 7 8.13 11.70 -0.74
N LEU A 8 7.39 11.07 0.18
CA LEU A 8 6.18 11.71 0.68
C LEU A 8 6.64 12.99 1.40
N ALA A 9 6.10 14.14 0.98
CA ALA A 9 6.63 15.44 1.35
C ALA A 9 6.14 15.85 2.75
N PHE A 10 7.01 15.68 3.74
CA PHE A 10 6.81 16.01 5.15
C PHE A 10 6.70 17.51 5.43
N ALA A 11 5.68 17.90 6.20
CA ALA A 11 5.65 19.16 6.95
C ALA A 11 5.26 18.89 8.41
N ILE A 12 6.23 19.04 9.32
CA ILE A 12 6.10 18.80 10.76
C ILE A 12 5.35 19.98 11.40
N SER A 13 4.32 19.69 12.20
CA SER A 13 3.82 20.61 13.23
C SER A 13 4.17 20.04 14.60
N TYR A 14 5.05 20.73 15.34
CA TYR A 14 5.42 20.39 16.71
C TYR A 14 4.28 20.71 17.67
N PHE A 15 3.79 19.70 18.40
CA PHE A 15 3.06 19.91 19.65
C PHE A 15 3.93 19.42 20.81
N SER A 16 4.44 20.36 21.60
CA SER A 16 5.09 20.06 22.88
C SER A 16 4.00 19.79 23.92
N SER A 17 4.08 18.68 24.64
CA SER A 17 3.30 18.51 25.87
C SER A 17 4.07 17.76 26.95
N ILE A 18 3.96 18.38 28.13
CA ILE A 18 4.53 18.17 29.45
C ILE A 18 4.46 16.71 29.92
N THR A 19 5.59 16.21 30.43
CA THR A 19 5.71 14.90 31.10
C THR A 19 5.03 14.92 32.46
N THR A 20 3.92 14.20 32.61
CA THR A 20 3.43 13.76 33.93
C THR A 20 3.35 12.23 33.90
N ALA A 21 4.17 11.58 34.72
CA ALA A 21 4.17 10.14 34.89
C ALA A 21 2.87 9.71 35.58
N ASN A 22 1.88 9.31 34.79
CA ASN A 22 0.73 8.54 35.25
C ASN A 22 0.84 7.17 34.57
N SER A 23 0.70 6.10 35.34
CA SER A 23 0.56 4.74 34.83
C SER A 23 -0.73 4.65 34.01
N GLN A 24 -0.69 5.11 32.76
CA GLN A 24 -1.79 5.04 31.83
C GLN A 24 -1.90 3.61 31.35
N THR A 25 -2.95 2.94 31.80
CA THR A 25 -3.68 1.98 30.97
C THR A 25 -3.82 2.64 29.61
N THR A 26 -3.01 2.22 28.63
CA THR A 26 -3.12 2.71 27.27
C THR A 26 -4.52 2.36 26.82
N ILE A 27 -5.42 3.34 26.77
CA ILE A 27 -6.68 3.17 26.07
C ILE A 27 -6.26 3.06 24.62
N GLU A 28 -6.09 1.82 24.17
CA GLU A 28 -6.01 1.49 22.76
C GLU A 28 -7.28 2.07 22.13
N MET A 29 -7.11 3.03 21.22
CA MET A 29 -8.21 3.63 20.47
C MET A 29 -8.96 2.49 19.77
N ASP A 30 -10.29 2.59 19.68
CA ASP A 30 -11.03 1.62 18.87
C ASP A 30 -10.56 1.70 17.42
N ILE A 31 -10.47 0.55 16.77
CA ILE A 31 -9.90 0.47 15.42
C ILE A 31 -10.74 1.24 14.41
N ASP A 32 -12.06 1.30 14.62
CA ASP A 32 -12.96 2.04 13.75
C ASP A 32 -12.74 3.56 13.85
N ASP A 33 -12.52 4.06 15.07
CA ASP A 33 -12.12 5.45 15.30
C ASP A 33 -10.75 5.74 14.69
N PHE A 34 -9.77 4.84 14.86
CA PHE A 34 -8.43 5.01 14.33
C PHE A 34 -8.39 5.13 12.80
N VAL A 35 -9.07 4.25 12.08
CA VAL A 35 -9.08 4.29 10.59
C VAL A 35 -9.84 5.49 10.04
N ARG A 36 -10.74 6.10 10.84
CA ARG A 36 -11.46 7.32 10.47
C ARG A 36 -10.64 8.60 10.66
N LEU A 37 -9.50 8.53 11.34
CA LEU A 37 -8.62 9.69 11.49
C LEU A 37 -8.06 10.17 10.14
N ALA A 38 -7.87 11.48 10.03
CA ALA A 38 -7.23 12.09 8.88
C ALA A 38 -5.70 11.95 8.98
N PHE A 39 -5.11 11.10 8.13
CA PHE A 39 -3.67 10.95 8.03
C PHE A 39 -3.14 11.58 6.74
N ILE A 40 -2.52 12.76 6.85
CA ILE A 40 -2.00 13.50 5.69
C ILE A 40 -0.90 12.71 4.97
N GLU A 41 0.00 12.10 5.74
CA GLU A 41 1.16 11.33 5.25
C GLU A 41 0.90 9.82 5.15
N GLY A 42 -0.36 9.41 5.30
CA GLY A 42 -0.74 8.00 5.41
C GLY A 42 -0.71 7.46 6.84
N VAL A 43 -1.21 6.23 7.00
CA VAL A 43 -1.40 5.61 8.31
C VAL A 43 -0.06 5.44 9.04
N PRO A 44 0.09 5.96 10.28
CA PRO A 44 1.29 5.77 11.07
C PRO A 44 1.55 4.28 11.34
N TYR A 45 2.68 3.77 10.84
CA TYR A 45 2.98 2.34 10.91
C TYR A 45 3.00 1.81 12.34
N GLU A 46 3.62 2.54 13.28
CA GLU A 46 3.75 2.07 14.66
C GLU A 46 2.44 1.99 15.41
N ASP A 47 1.52 2.92 15.15
CA ASP A 47 0.18 2.90 15.76
C ASP A 47 -0.67 1.81 15.15
N ALA A 48 -0.65 1.66 13.82
CA ALA A 48 -1.39 0.59 13.15
C ALA A 48 -0.86 -0.82 13.48
N ALA A 49 0.44 -0.95 13.75
CA ALA A 49 1.06 -2.23 14.12
C ALA A 49 0.72 -2.71 15.53
N LYS A 50 -0.02 -1.92 16.32
CA LYS A 50 -0.55 -2.32 17.64
C LYS A 50 -1.79 -3.22 17.50
N TYR A 51 -2.57 -3.04 16.44
CA TYR A 51 -3.74 -3.88 16.15
C TYR A 51 -3.31 -5.26 15.62
N ASP A 52 -4.07 -6.29 15.98
CA ASP A 52 -3.83 -7.66 15.53
C ASP A 52 -4.98 -8.20 14.66
N GLN A 53 -4.87 -9.49 14.30
CA GLN A 53 -5.82 -10.17 13.42
C GLN A 53 -7.27 -10.22 13.94
N THR A 54 -7.51 -10.02 15.25
CA THR A 54 -8.85 -10.04 15.84
C THR A 54 -9.73 -8.90 15.33
N TYR A 55 -9.12 -7.82 14.83
CA TYR A 55 -9.84 -6.67 14.27
C TYR A 55 -10.16 -6.78 12.78
N LEU A 56 -9.62 -7.78 12.06
CA LEU A 56 -9.86 -7.93 10.62
C LEU A 56 -11.35 -8.06 10.25
N PRO A 57 -12.21 -8.78 11.00
CA PRO A 57 -13.64 -8.81 10.70
C PRO A 57 -14.29 -7.42 10.71
N ILE A 58 -13.86 -6.53 11.61
CA ILE A 58 -14.37 -5.14 11.70
C ILE A 58 -13.92 -4.37 10.45
N LEU A 59 -12.63 -4.40 10.12
CA LEU A 59 -12.07 -3.71 8.95
C LEU A 59 -12.68 -4.19 7.63
N ILE A 60 -12.90 -5.52 7.48
CA ILE A 60 -13.53 -6.10 6.29
C ILE A 60 -14.98 -5.62 6.16
N ASN A 61 -15.71 -5.52 7.27
CA ASN A 61 -17.08 -4.98 7.26
C ASN A 61 -17.09 -3.50 6.87
N MET A 62 -16.19 -2.68 7.43
CA MET A 62 -16.05 -1.28 7.06
C MET A 62 -15.66 -1.09 5.58
N LEU A 63 -14.81 -1.97 5.04
CA LEU A 63 -14.42 -1.94 3.62
C LEU A 63 -15.60 -2.20 2.66
N LYS A 64 -16.66 -2.85 3.15
CA LYS A 64 -17.90 -3.13 2.41
C LYS A 64 -18.96 -2.04 2.59
N ASP A 65 -18.80 -1.15 3.57
CA ASP A 65 -19.74 -0.07 3.84
C ASP A 65 -19.46 1.16 2.95
N PRO A 66 -20.40 1.58 2.07
CA PRO A 66 -20.22 2.78 1.26
C PRO A 66 -20.10 4.09 2.06
N ASN A 67 -20.53 4.12 3.33
CA ASN A 67 -20.35 5.29 4.20
C ASN A 67 -18.88 5.48 4.63
N GLU A 68 -18.04 4.46 4.49
CA GLU A 68 -16.63 4.49 4.86
C GLU A 68 -15.72 4.85 3.67
N ILE A 69 -16.27 5.33 2.55
CA ILE A 69 -15.53 5.59 1.31
C ILE A 69 -14.32 6.52 1.50
N ASP A 70 -14.43 7.53 2.36
CA ASP A 70 -13.37 8.47 2.67
C ASP A 70 -12.24 7.84 3.53
N HIS A 71 -12.51 6.69 4.14
CA HIS A 71 -11.61 5.98 5.04
C HIS A 71 -11.11 4.64 4.48
N TRP A 72 -11.65 4.16 3.35
CA TRP A 72 -11.22 2.91 2.71
C TRP A 72 -9.71 2.83 2.49
N GLY A 73 -9.06 3.95 2.16
CA GLY A 73 -7.61 4.00 2.02
C GLY A 73 -6.84 3.69 3.31
N ASN A 74 -7.34 4.12 4.45
CA ASN A 74 -6.78 3.83 5.77
C ASN A 74 -7.10 2.40 6.19
N ILE A 75 -8.35 1.96 5.99
CA ILE A 75 -8.83 0.60 6.31
C ILE A 75 -7.92 -0.45 5.66
N VAL A 76 -7.70 -0.36 4.34
CA VAL A 76 -6.84 -1.33 3.64
C VAL A 76 -5.36 -1.21 4.02
N ALA A 77 -4.91 -0.04 4.46
CA ALA A 77 -3.55 0.14 4.98
C ALA A 77 -3.37 -0.58 6.31
N VAL A 78 -4.30 -0.42 7.24
CA VAL A 78 -4.27 -1.14 8.53
C VAL A 78 -4.40 -2.65 8.32
N MET A 79 -5.29 -3.11 7.44
CA MET A 79 -5.37 -4.54 7.09
C MET A 79 -4.02 -5.09 6.60
N GLY A 80 -3.33 -4.34 5.74
CA GLY A 80 -1.99 -4.73 5.27
C GLY A 80 -0.94 -4.74 6.38
N ILE A 81 -0.99 -3.78 7.31
CA ILE A 81 -0.03 -3.67 8.43
C ILE A 81 -0.25 -4.78 9.48
N ILE A 82 -1.51 -5.15 9.76
CA ILE A 82 -1.85 -6.36 10.53
C ILE A 82 -1.26 -7.58 9.82
N GLY A 83 -1.50 -7.67 8.51
CA GLY A 83 -0.76 -8.53 7.61
C GLY A 83 -1.05 -10.02 7.74
N ASP A 84 -2.30 -10.37 8.04
CA ASP A 84 -2.79 -11.75 8.02
C ASP A 84 -3.19 -12.16 6.59
N GLU A 85 -2.73 -13.34 6.15
CA GLU A 85 -2.97 -13.84 4.79
C GLU A 85 -4.46 -14.10 4.49
N SER A 86 -5.30 -14.37 5.49
CA SER A 86 -6.75 -14.57 5.29
C SER A 86 -7.46 -13.32 4.78
N SER A 87 -6.88 -12.14 4.99
CA SER A 87 -7.42 -10.86 4.48
C SER A 87 -7.10 -10.60 3.00
N LEU A 88 -6.18 -11.36 2.40
CA LEU A 88 -5.70 -11.12 1.04
C LEU A 88 -6.83 -11.15 0.00
N ASP A 89 -7.76 -12.10 0.11
CA ASP A 89 -8.84 -12.24 -0.87
C ASP A 89 -9.81 -11.05 -0.82
N GLU A 90 -10.07 -10.49 0.36
CA GLU A 90 -10.90 -9.29 0.51
C GLU A 90 -10.18 -8.04 -0.03
N MET A 91 -8.86 -7.92 0.18
CA MET A 91 -8.07 -6.85 -0.42
C MET A 91 -8.05 -6.93 -1.96
N ILE A 92 -7.89 -8.15 -2.52
CA ILE A 92 -7.95 -8.37 -3.97
C ILE A 92 -9.35 -8.06 -4.49
N ALA A 93 -10.40 -8.53 -3.82
CA ALA A 93 -11.79 -8.26 -4.20
C ALA A 93 -12.08 -6.75 -4.21
N PHE A 94 -11.56 -6.00 -3.25
CA PHE A 94 -11.67 -4.54 -3.23
C PHE A 94 -10.95 -3.87 -4.41
N ILE A 95 -9.70 -4.27 -4.69
CA ILE A 95 -8.90 -3.73 -5.81
C ILE A 95 -9.57 -4.01 -7.15
N GLU A 96 -10.06 -5.24 -7.34
CA GLU A 96 -10.60 -5.70 -8.62
C GLU A 96 -12.10 -5.39 -8.77
N GLY A 97 -12.77 -5.11 -7.65
CA GLY A 97 -14.20 -4.86 -7.57
C GLY A 97 -14.66 -3.64 -8.36
N LYS A 98 -15.94 -3.67 -8.72
CA LYS A 98 -16.60 -2.51 -9.29
C LYS A 98 -16.94 -1.52 -8.18
N PRO A 99 -16.75 -0.21 -8.39
CA PRO A 99 -17.25 0.75 -7.44
C PRO A 99 -18.78 0.60 -7.34
N SER A 100 -19.32 0.65 -6.13
CA SER A 100 -20.76 0.73 -5.88
C SER A 100 -21.33 2.11 -6.23
N LEU A 101 -20.46 3.12 -6.36
CA LEU A 101 -20.75 4.52 -6.61
C LEU A 101 -19.94 5.06 -7.81
N GLU A 102 -20.00 6.38 -8.06
CA GLU A 102 -19.11 7.04 -9.03
C GLU A 102 -17.63 6.77 -8.68
N TYR A 103 -16.80 6.53 -9.69
CA TYR A 103 -15.37 6.32 -9.49
C TYR A 103 -14.67 7.67 -9.23
N THR A 104 -14.51 8.01 -7.95
CA THR A 104 -13.92 9.27 -7.49
C THR A 104 -12.39 9.18 -7.34
N GLU A 105 -11.74 10.33 -7.14
CA GLU A 105 -10.32 10.39 -6.77
C GLU A 105 -10.06 9.70 -5.41
N THR A 106 -10.99 9.80 -4.46
CA THR A 106 -10.92 9.07 -3.17
C THR A 106 -10.87 7.56 -3.40
N TYR A 107 -11.75 7.06 -4.26
CA TYR A 107 -11.79 5.63 -4.59
C TYR A 107 -10.51 5.16 -5.29
N ASP A 108 -9.97 5.96 -6.23
CA ASP A 108 -8.70 5.66 -6.89
C ASP A 108 -7.53 5.64 -5.89
N ARG A 109 -7.49 6.59 -4.94
CA ARG A 109 -6.50 6.60 -3.85
C ARG A 109 -6.61 5.34 -2.99
N ALA A 110 -7.84 4.96 -2.60
CA ALA A 110 -8.06 3.76 -1.80
C ALA A 110 -7.58 2.48 -2.52
N LYS A 111 -7.86 2.34 -3.82
CA LYS A 111 -7.34 1.21 -4.62
C LYS A 111 -5.82 1.19 -4.69
N THR A 112 -5.18 2.33 -4.90
CA THR A 112 -3.71 2.39 -4.91
C THR A 112 -3.12 2.08 -3.53
N SER A 113 -3.78 2.53 -2.45
CA SER A 113 -3.42 2.17 -1.07
C SER A 113 -3.49 0.65 -0.89
N ALA A 114 -4.61 0.02 -1.27
CA ALA A 114 -4.78 -1.43 -1.15
C ALA A 114 -3.69 -2.23 -1.87
N ILE A 115 -3.31 -1.82 -3.10
CA ILE A 115 -2.23 -2.46 -3.86
C ILE A 115 -0.89 -2.38 -3.11
N VAL A 116 -0.55 -1.21 -2.57
CA VAL A 116 0.68 -1.01 -1.78
C VAL A 116 0.64 -1.82 -0.49
N SER A 117 -0.51 -1.84 0.18
CA SER A 117 -0.69 -2.48 1.49
C SER A 117 -0.58 -3.99 1.45
N ILE A 118 -0.79 -4.63 0.30
CA ILE A 118 -0.41 -6.03 0.09
C ILE A 118 1.09 -6.24 0.33
N GLY A 119 1.94 -5.22 0.08
CA GLY A 119 3.35 -5.23 0.44
C GLY A 119 3.59 -5.39 1.95
N TYR A 120 2.86 -4.65 2.79
CA TYR A 120 2.92 -4.84 4.25
C TYR A 120 2.45 -6.23 4.65
N LEU A 121 1.38 -6.73 4.02
CA LEU A 121 0.87 -8.08 4.27
C LEU A 121 1.93 -9.13 3.95
N ILE A 122 2.63 -9.01 2.82
CA ILE A 122 3.74 -9.89 2.46
C ILE A 122 4.85 -9.83 3.51
N ASN A 123 5.20 -8.62 4.00
CA ASN A 123 6.25 -8.46 5.01
C ASN A 123 5.92 -9.21 6.31
N LYS A 124 4.66 -9.18 6.73
CA LYS A 124 4.19 -9.80 7.98
C LYS A 124 3.95 -11.31 7.85
N SER A 125 3.26 -11.75 6.80
CA SER A 125 2.83 -13.15 6.63
C SER A 125 3.81 -14.02 5.84
N ASN A 126 4.74 -13.42 5.07
CA ASN A 126 5.50 -14.12 4.03
C ASN A 126 4.62 -14.81 2.97
N SER A 127 3.43 -14.27 2.67
CA SER A 127 2.49 -14.86 1.69
C SER A 127 3.05 -14.91 0.27
N ASP A 128 3.26 -16.13 -0.23
CA ASP A 128 3.67 -16.37 -1.62
C ASP A 128 2.57 -16.05 -2.62
N ARG A 129 1.31 -16.20 -2.22
CA ARG A 129 0.15 -15.80 -3.04
C ARG A 129 0.18 -14.30 -3.29
N ALA A 130 0.41 -13.51 -2.25
CA ALA A 130 0.47 -12.06 -2.35
C ALA A 130 1.66 -11.59 -3.21
N VAL A 131 2.85 -12.20 -3.07
CA VAL A 131 3.99 -11.90 -3.96
C VAL A 131 3.65 -12.18 -5.43
N LYS A 132 3.09 -13.36 -5.72
CA LYS A 132 2.70 -13.73 -7.10
C LYS A 132 1.63 -12.80 -7.66
N TYR A 133 0.70 -12.37 -6.81
CA TYR A 133 -0.32 -11.40 -7.19
C TYR A 133 0.33 -10.06 -7.58
N LEU A 134 1.12 -9.44 -6.71
CA LEU A 134 1.77 -8.15 -7.03
C LEU A 134 2.72 -8.24 -8.22
N GLU A 135 3.48 -9.34 -8.34
CA GLU A 135 4.32 -9.59 -9.51
C GLU A 135 3.49 -9.59 -10.78
N LYS A 136 2.43 -10.41 -10.85
CA LYS A 136 1.53 -10.44 -12.00
C LYS A 136 0.90 -9.07 -12.28
N MET A 137 0.51 -8.35 -11.24
CA MET A 137 -0.14 -7.05 -11.38
C MET A 137 0.84 -5.90 -11.67
N SER A 138 2.14 -6.15 -11.68
CA SER A 138 3.17 -5.19 -12.13
C SER A 138 3.20 -5.01 -13.66
N PHE A 139 2.32 -5.70 -14.38
CA PHE A 139 2.22 -5.67 -15.85
C PHE A 139 0.87 -5.05 -16.29
N PRO A 140 0.86 -3.95 -17.06
CA PRO A 140 -0.37 -3.23 -17.43
C PRO A 140 -1.43 -4.10 -18.12
N GLU A 141 -1.00 -5.05 -18.93
CA GLU A 141 -1.86 -6.00 -19.66
C GLU A 141 -2.68 -6.90 -18.74
N ASN A 142 -2.21 -7.17 -17.52
CA ASN A 142 -2.95 -7.99 -16.56
C ASN A 142 -4.12 -7.23 -15.94
N TRP A 143 -3.99 -5.91 -15.75
CA TRP A 143 -5.12 -5.05 -15.37
C TRP A 143 -6.16 -4.95 -16.48
N GLU A 144 -5.70 -4.86 -17.73
CA GLU A 144 -6.55 -4.83 -18.91
C GLU A 144 -7.33 -6.14 -19.09
N ALA A 145 -6.65 -7.28 -18.97
CA ALA A 145 -7.27 -8.60 -19.07
C ALA A 145 -8.38 -8.81 -18.03
N LYS A 146 -8.21 -8.25 -16.83
CA LYS A 146 -9.21 -8.29 -15.76
C LYS A 146 -10.34 -7.28 -15.94
N LYS A 147 -10.23 -6.35 -16.89
CA LYS A 147 -11.24 -5.30 -17.18
C LYS A 147 -11.64 -4.53 -15.91
N ILE A 148 -10.65 -4.17 -15.10
CA ILE A 148 -10.90 -3.44 -13.85
C ILE A 148 -11.61 -2.12 -14.19
N PRO A 149 -12.78 -1.83 -13.60
CA PRO A 149 -13.58 -0.68 -13.99
C PRO A 149 -13.07 0.60 -13.35
N GLY A 150 -13.49 1.72 -13.95
CA GLY A 150 -13.40 3.04 -13.37
C GLY A 150 -12.20 3.84 -13.87
N LEU A 151 -12.48 5.11 -14.13
CA LEU A 151 -11.50 6.15 -14.40
C LEU A 151 -11.90 7.38 -13.60
N THR A 152 -10.94 8.05 -12.97
CA THR A 152 -11.20 9.37 -12.42
C THR A 152 -11.30 10.40 -13.54
N LYS A 153 -11.85 11.59 -13.23
CA LYS A 153 -11.88 12.73 -14.17
C LYS A 153 -10.49 13.15 -14.67
N ARG A 154 -9.44 12.89 -13.89
CA ARG A 154 -8.04 13.17 -14.26
C ARG A 154 -7.41 12.06 -15.10
N GLN A 155 -7.92 10.84 -15.02
CA GLN A 155 -7.42 9.71 -15.79
C GLN A 155 -7.97 9.75 -17.22
N LYS A 156 -7.10 10.08 -18.17
CA LYS A 156 -7.48 10.18 -19.59
C LYS A 156 -7.86 8.83 -20.21
N THR A 157 -7.25 7.72 -19.76
CA THR A 157 -7.40 6.39 -20.35
C THR A 157 -7.18 5.27 -19.33
N TYR A 158 -7.74 4.09 -19.60
CA TYR A 158 -7.44 2.84 -18.86
C TYR A 158 -5.97 2.46 -18.95
N ALA A 159 -5.31 2.72 -20.08
CA ALA A 159 -3.87 2.46 -20.21
C ALA A 159 -3.05 3.25 -19.18
N ASN A 160 -3.36 4.53 -18.95
CA ASN A 160 -2.67 5.33 -17.94
C ASN A 160 -2.95 4.82 -16.51
N ARG A 161 -4.19 4.43 -16.23
CA ARG A 161 -4.57 3.84 -14.94
C ARG A 161 -3.87 2.51 -14.69
N ASN A 162 -3.78 1.66 -15.70
CA ASN A 162 -3.10 0.36 -15.61
C ASN A 162 -1.60 0.53 -15.34
N ARG A 163 -0.92 1.47 -16.01
CA ARG A 163 0.49 1.81 -15.70
C ARG A 163 0.67 2.29 -14.27
N LYS A 164 -0.22 3.19 -13.82
CA LYS A 164 -0.24 3.69 -12.44
C LYS A 164 -0.36 2.53 -11.46
N PHE A 165 -1.34 1.64 -11.64
CA PHE A 165 -1.56 0.50 -10.75
C PHE A 165 -0.38 -0.49 -10.75
N SER A 166 0.20 -0.75 -11.93
CA SER A 166 1.40 -1.59 -12.03
C SER A 166 2.60 -1.02 -11.28
N ARG A 167 2.79 0.31 -11.31
CA ARG A 167 3.80 0.96 -10.47
C ARG A 167 3.56 0.74 -8.98
N TYR A 168 2.32 0.87 -8.53
CA TYR A 168 2.01 0.62 -7.12
C TYR A 168 2.21 -0.84 -6.72
N ALA A 169 2.00 -1.79 -7.63
CA ALA A 169 2.31 -3.19 -7.38
C ALA A 169 3.83 -3.43 -7.22
N VAL A 170 4.66 -2.76 -8.05
CA VAL A 170 6.12 -2.74 -7.87
C VAL A 170 6.50 -2.15 -6.52
N ILE A 171 5.93 -1.00 -6.14
CA ILE A 171 6.19 -0.37 -4.83
C ILE A 171 5.82 -1.32 -3.68
N GLY A 172 4.68 -2.02 -3.76
CA GLY A 172 4.28 -3.02 -2.77
C GLY A 172 5.29 -4.17 -2.64
N LEU A 173 5.85 -4.67 -3.75
CA LEU A 173 6.96 -5.65 -3.71
C LEU A 173 8.23 -5.07 -3.04
N GLY A 174 8.44 -3.76 -3.13
CA GLY A 174 9.46 -3.05 -2.36
C GLY A 174 9.26 -3.19 -0.86
N LEU A 175 8.08 -2.76 -0.41
CA LEU A 175 7.72 -2.72 1.01
C LEU A 175 7.69 -4.11 1.68
N ALA A 176 7.50 -5.16 0.88
CA ALA A 176 7.55 -6.54 1.36
C ALA A 176 8.86 -6.92 2.07
N GLY A 177 9.99 -6.32 1.68
CA GLY A 177 11.27 -6.51 2.38
C GLY A 177 11.76 -7.96 2.50
N ASN A 178 11.47 -8.82 1.51
CA ASN A 178 11.90 -10.22 1.51
C ASN A 178 12.52 -10.66 0.18
N GLU A 179 13.24 -11.79 0.20
CA GLU A 179 13.97 -12.33 -0.96
C GLU A 179 13.06 -12.65 -2.15
N LYS A 180 11.86 -13.20 -1.89
CA LYS A 180 10.92 -13.57 -2.94
C LYS A 180 10.45 -12.34 -3.73
N SER A 181 10.21 -11.24 -3.03
CA SER A 181 9.84 -9.96 -3.65
C SER A 181 11.03 -9.31 -4.37
N GLU A 182 12.26 -9.40 -3.83
CA GLU A 182 13.47 -8.97 -4.55
C GLU A 182 13.64 -9.75 -5.87
N LEU A 183 13.40 -11.06 -5.86
CA LEU A 183 13.46 -11.89 -7.05
C LEU A 183 12.38 -11.52 -8.08
N ALA A 184 11.14 -11.23 -7.63
CA ALA A 184 10.08 -10.73 -8.49
C ALA A 184 10.47 -9.41 -9.15
N LEU A 185 11.01 -8.46 -8.38
CA LEU A 185 11.50 -7.17 -8.89
C LEU A 185 12.61 -7.35 -9.94
N LYS A 186 13.56 -8.25 -9.70
CA LYS A 186 14.61 -8.59 -10.68
C LYS A 186 14.04 -9.18 -11.97
N ARG A 187 13.01 -10.04 -11.88
CA ARG A 187 12.31 -10.58 -13.06
C ARG A 187 11.62 -9.47 -13.84
N ILE A 188 10.91 -8.57 -13.16
CA ILE A 188 10.26 -7.40 -13.79
C ILE A 188 11.30 -6.55 -14.53
N LYS A 189 12.45 -6.25 -13.90
CA LYS A 189 13.56 -5.50 -14.52
C LYS A 189 14.10 -6.16 -15.79
N SER A 190 14.10 -7.49 -15.85
CA SER A 190 14.64 -8.24 -16.98
C SER A 190 13.72 -8.23 -18.22
N ILE A 191 12.45 -7.86 -18.05
CA ILE A 191 11.46 -7.88 -19.12
C ILE A 191 11.56 -6.63 -19.97
N LYS A 192 11.35 -6.82 -21.29
CA LYS A 192 11.27 -5.73 -22.26
C LYS A 192 9.83 -5.47 -22.66
N PHE A 193 9.30 -4.34 -22.19
CA PHE A 193 7.99 -3.84 -22.55
C PHE A 193 8.00 -3.24 -23.94
N LYS A 194 6.92 -3.45 -24.71
CA LYS A 194 6.75 -2.86 -26.04
C LYS A 194 6.66 -1.33 -25.99
N ASP A 195 6.06 -0.81 -24.92
CA ASP A 195 5.99 0.62 -24.68
C ASP A 195 7.27 1.10 -24.00
N LYS A 196 8.10 1.82 -24.77
CA LYS A 196 9.38 2.35 -24.28
C LYS A 196 9.20 3.38 -23.16
N ALA A 197 8.18 4.23 -23.23
CA ALA A 197 7.95 5.23 -22.18
C ALA A 197 7.58 4.56 -20.86
N TYR A 198 6.79 3.48 -20.90
CA TYR A 198 6.52 2.67 -19.72
C TYR A 198 7.75 1.89 -19.25
N GLN A 199 8.57 1.35 -20.16
CA GLN A 199 9.85 0.71 -19.79
C GLN A 199 10.74 1.68 -19.01
N ASP A 200 10.97 2.89 -19.53
CA ASP A 200 11.84 3.88 -18.90
C ASP A 200 11.28 4.32 -17.53
N GLU A 201 9.96 4.45 -17.42
CA GLU A 201 9.26 4.75 -16.15
C GLU A 201 9.43 3.61 -15.12
N ILE A 202 9.15 2.37 -15.52
CA ILE A 202 9.15 1.23 -14.59
C ILE A 202 10.57 0.82 -14.18
N ASP A 203 11.56 0.95 -15.06
CA ASP A 203 12.96 0.66 -14.74
C ASP A 203 13.46 1.56 -13.60
N GLY A 204 13.13 2.86 -13.66
CA GLY A 204 13.45 3.81 -12.58
C GLY A 204 12.79 3.46 -11.26
N VAL A 205 11.52 3.02 -11.29
CA VAL A 205 10.79 2.60 -10.08
C VAL A 205 11.37 1.30 -9.52
N VAL A 206 11.64 0.30 -10.35
CA VAL A 206 12.18 -1.01 -9.92
C VAL A 206 13.54 -0.86 -9.26
N ASP A 207 14.42 0.01 -9.79
CA ASP A 207 15.76 0.21 -9.23
C ASP A 207 15.72 0.79 -7.82
N SER A 208 14.93 1.84 -7.60
CA SER A 208 14.71 2.38 -6.25
C SER A 208 14.08 1.33 -5.34
N THR A 209 13.06 0.62 -5.83
CA THR A 209 12.29 -0.36 -5.06
C THR A 209 13.14 -1.57 -4.61
N ILE A 210 14.09 -2.04 -5.42
CA ILE A 210 15.04 -3.09 -5.00
C ILE A 210 15.92 -2.60 -3.84
N SER A 211 16.34 -1.33 -3.85
CA SER A 211 17.10 -0.75 -2.73
C SER A 211 16.26 -0.69 -1.46
N GLU A 212 15.03 -0.20 -1.56
CA GLU A 212 14.09 -0.10 -0.43
C GLU A 212 13.79 -1.49 0.15
N ASN A 213 13.52 -2.48 -0.69
CA ASN A 213 13.30 -3.87 -0.25
C ASN A 213 14.48 -4.40 0.56
N LYS A 214 15.71 -4.18 0.10
CA LYS A 214 16.93 -4.59 0.83
C LYS A 214 17.08 -3.85 2.15
N LYS A 215 16.76 -2.55 2.19
CA LYS A 215 16.81 -1.74 3.41
C LYS A 215 15.79 -2.26 4.43
N ILE A 216 14.53 -2.46 4.02
CA ILE A 216 13.46 -3.01 4.87
C ILE A 216 13.81 -4.43 5.34
N ARG A 217 14.34 -5.30 4.46
CA ARG A 217 14.78 -6.65 4.87
C ARG A 217 15.83 -6.61 5.98
N LYS A 218 16.74 -5.65 5.92
CA LYS A 218 17.83 -5.50 6.89
C LYS A 218 17.35 -4.88 8.22
N LEU A 219 16.46 -3.89 8.16
CA LEU A 219 16.05 -3.09 9.32
C LEU A 219 14.76 -3.57 9.98
N GLY A 220 13.88 -4.21 9.22
CA GLY A 220 12.45 -4.33 9.53
C GLY A 220 11.69 -3.04 9.23
N LEU A 221 10.37 -3.14 9.04
CA LEU A 221 9.52 -1.98 8.71
C LEU A 221 9.50 -0.92 9.81
N LYS A 222 9.49 -1.32 11.09
CA LYS A 222 9.48 -0.37 12.22
C LYS A 222 10.67 0.59 12.14
N LYS A 223 11.89 0.05 12.17
CA LYS A 223 13.11 0.85 12.11
C LYS A 223 13.27 1.59 10.78
N TYR A 224 12.78 1.01 9.68
CA TYR A 224 12.73 1.71 8.41
C TYR A 224 11.92 3.02 8.51
N TYR A 225 10.73 2.98 9.10
CA TYR A 225 9.90 4.18 9.28
C TYR A 225 10.46 5.15 10.33
N GLU A 226 11.09 4.67 11.41
CA GLU A 226 11.82 5.52 12.35
C GLU A 226 12.91 6.32 11.62
N GLU A 227 13.70 5.68 10.74
CA GLU A 227 14.78 6.33 9.99
C GLU A 227 14.31 7.30 8.90
N GLU A 228 13.19 7.02 8.23
CA GLU A 228 12.64 7.91 7.19
C GLU A 228 11.85 9.10 7.77
N SER A 229 11.51 9.07 9.06
CA SER A 229 10.81 10.15 9.77
C SER A 229 11.72 11.22 10.38
N MET A 230 13.05 11.02 10.34
CA MET A 230 14.08 11.94 10.84
C MET A 230 14.69 12.79 9.73
#